data_AF-A0A1F9UE02-F1
#
_entry.id   AF-A0A1F9UE02-F1
#
_cell.length_a   1.000
_cell.length_b   1.000
_cell.length_c   1.000
_cell.angle_alpha   90.00
_cell.angle_beta   90.00
_cell.angle_gamma   90.00
#
_symmetry.space_group_name_H-M   'P 1'
#
loop_
_entity.id
_entity.type
_entity.pdbx_description
1 polymer ?
#
loop_
_entity_poly.entity_id
_entity_poly.type
_entity_poly.pdbx_seq_one_letter_code
_entity_poly.pdbx_strand_id
1 'polypeptide(L)'
;MKSLSRKKRIPKITTEEFDRKAEAGEDITDYFDWKTARVTIIKRVNIDFPDWMVKRLDQEAKKLNISRQAVVKMWVNDRLSRKAA
;
A
#
# COMPACT_ATOMS: atom_id res chain seq x y z
N MET A 1 -4.22 38.39 -8.72
CA MET A 1 -3.00 38.12 -7.94
C MET A 1 -2.83 36.61 -7.80
N LYS A 2 -1.82 36.01 -8.44
CA LYS A 2 -1.53 34.57 -8.30
C LYS A 2 -0.47 34.40 -7.20
N SER A 3 -0.88 33.98 -6.01
CA SER A 3 0.06 33.61 -4.96
C SER A 3 0.77 32.33 -5.37
N LEU A 4 2.04 32.44 -5.75
CA LEU A 4 2.94 31.31 -5.97
C LEU A 4 3.14 30.61 -4.61
N SER A 5 2.44 29.49 -4.40
CA SER A 5 2.66 28.61 -3.26
C SER A 5 4.10 28.10 -3.31
N ARG A 6 4.94 28.61 -2.41
CA ARG A 6 6.35 28.21 -2.27
C ARG A 6 6.36 26.74 -1.84
N LYS A 7 6.92 25.86 -2.69
CA LYS A 7 7.02 24.41 -2.43
C LYS A 7 7.77 24.20 -1.09
N LYS A 8 7.07 23.81 -0.02
CA LYS A 8 7.68 23.48 1.27
C LYS A 8 8.69 22.36 1.05
N ARG A 9 9.96 22.61 1.35
CA ARG A 9 11.05 21.64 1.22
C ARG A 9 11.03 20.77 2.47
N ILE A 10 10.93 19.45 2.30
CA ILE A 10 11.00 18.48 3.40
C ILE A 10 12.42 18.57 4.01
N PRO A 11 12.56 18.81 5.32
CA PRO A 11 13.86 18.84 5.98
C PRO A 11 14.54 17.47 5.88
N LYS A 12 15.86 17.46 5.68
CA LYS A 12 16.65 16.22 5.76
C LYS A 12 17.04 15.98 7.21
N ILE A 13 16.89 14.75 7.66
CA ILE A 13 17.25 14.25 8.99
C ILE A 13 17.85 12.85 8.83
N THR A 14 18.69 12.41 9.76
CA THR A 14 19.16 11.02 9.75
C THR A 14 18.06 10.07 10.24
N THR A 15 18.17 8.78 9.93
CA THR A 15 17.22 7.77 10.41
C THR A 15 17.20 7.74 11.94
N GLU A 16 18.37 7.78 12.58
CA GLU A 16 18.51 7.70 14.03
C GLU A 16 17.86 8.90 14.73
N GLU A 17 17.97 10.10 14.16
CA GLU A 17 17.37 11.29 14.74
C GLU A 17 15.86 11.35 14.51
N PHE A 18 15.39 10.84 13.37
CA PHE A 18 13.95 10.66 13.12
C PHE A 18 13.32 9.69 14.11
N ASP A 19 13.94 8.52 14.32
CA ASP A 19 13.46 7.50 15.25
C ASP A 19 13.41 8.05 16.68
N ARG A 20 14.48 8.74 17.13
CA ARG A 20 14.50 9.39 18.45
C ARG A 20 13.35 10.36 18.64
N LYS A 21 13.07 11.21 17.64
CA LYS A 21 11.97 12.19 17.70
C LYS A 21 10.59 11.50 17.74
N ALA A 22 10.43 10.45 16.95
CA ALA A 22 9.19 9.66 16.92
C ALA A 22 8.93 8.96 18.28
N GLU A 23 9.96 8.33 18.86
CA GLU A 23 9.87 7.66 20.17
C GLU A 23 9.65 8.63 21.32
N ALA A 24 10.22 9.84 21.24
CA ALA A 24 10.00 10.92 22.21
C ALA A 24 8.60 11.56 22.12
N GLY A 25 7.77 11.17 21.14
CA GLY A 25 6.45 11.75 20.92
C GLY A 25 6.46 13.17 20.34
N GLU A 26 7.57 13.58 19.71
CA GLU A 26 7.67 14.87 19.02
C GLU A 26 6.84 14.86 17.72
N ASP A 27 6.39 16.04 17.27
CA ASP A 27 5.73 16.18 15.98
C ASP A 27 6.72 15.98 14.82
N ILE A 28 6.51 14.93 14.04
CA ILE A 28 7.31 14.54 12.88
C ILE A 28 6.61 14.82 11.54
N THR A 29 5.46 15.49 11.55
CA THR A 29 4.61 15.76 10.37
C THR A 29 5.37 16.47 9.24
N ASP A 30 6.34 17.32 9.57
CA ASP A 30 7.13 18.10 8.62
C ASP A 30 8.15 17.28 7.82
N TYR A 31 8.43 16.04 8.24
CA TYR A 31 9.34 15.12 7.56
C TYR A 31 8.64 14.20 6.56
N PHE A 32 7.30 14.24 6.46
CA PHE A 32 6.53 13.43 5.51
C PHE A 32 6.25 14.17 4.19
N ASP A 33 6.32 13.44 3.07
CA ASP A 33 5.83 13.93 1.77
C ASP A 33 4.34 13.70 1.60
N TRP A 34 3.53 14.64 2.08
CA TRP A 34 2.07 14.59 1.96
C TRP A 34 1.57 14.58 0.51
N LYS A 35 2.37 15.01 -0.47
CA LYS A 35 1.96 14.98 -1.89
C LYS A 35 2.00 13.58 -2.48
N THR A 36 2.87 12.72 -1.94
CA THR A 36 3.01 11.33 -2.38
C THR A 36 2.43 10.35 -1.39
N ALA A 37 2.01 10.80 -0.21
CA ALA A 37 1.30 9.99 0.78
C ALA A 37 0.06 9.33 0.13
N ARG A 38 0.07 8.00 0.07
CA ARG A 38 -1.05 7.20 -0.43
C ARG A 38 -1.77 6.57 0.74
N VAL A 39 -3.00 7.02 1.01
CA VAL A 39 -3.90 6.35 1.95
C VAL A 39 -4.72 5.33 1.17
N THR A 40 -4.55 4.05 1.49
CA THR A 40 -5.39 2.98 0.89
C THR A 40 -6.53 2.65 1.84
N ILE A 41 -7.76 2.98 1.43
CA ILE A 41 -8.96 2.60 2.17
C ILE A 41 -9.24 1.11 1.90
N ILE A 42 -9.12 0.27 2.93
CA ILE A 42 -9.41 -1.15 2.82
C ILE A 42 -10.92 -1.36 2.87
N LYS A 43 -11.48 -2.03 1.86
CA LYS A 43 -12.88 -2.49 1.84
C LYS A 43 -12.93 -4.00 1.84
N ARG A 44 -13.75 -4.59 2.72
CA ARG A 44 -14.01 -6.03 2.75
C ARG A 44 -15.12 -6.36 1.74
N VAL A 45 -14.89 -7.42 0.97
CA VAL A 45 -15.85 -7.96 0.02
C VAL A 45 -15.99 -9.45 0.30
N ASN A 46 -17.21 -9.95 0.44
CA ASN A 46 -17.51 -11.37 0.60
C ASN A 46 -17.85 -11.96 -0.77
N ILE A 47 -17.22 -13.07 -1.13
CA ILE A 47 -17.38 -13.72 -2.43
C ILE A 47 -17.40 -15.23 -2.20
N ASP A 48 -18.40 -15.90 -2.77
CA ASP A 48 -18.46 -17.35 -2.81
C ASP A 48 -17.77 -17.88 -4.08
N PHE A 49 -17.04 -18.98 -3.92
CA PHE A 49 -16.35 -19.65 -5.02
C PHE A 49 -16.78 -21.11 -5.09
N PRO A 50 -16.96 -21.67 -6.30
CA PRO A 50 -17.19 -23.10 -6.43
C PRO A 50 -15.95 -23.89 -5.97
N ASP A 51 -16.17 -25.09 -5.43
CA ASP A 51 -15.11 -25.94 -4.84
C ASP A 51 -13.91 -26.15 -5.79
N TRP A 52 -14.17 -26.39 -7.08
CA TRP A 52 -13.12 -26.58 -8.08
C TRP A 52 -12.19 -25.36 -8.21
N MET A 53 -12.72 -24.15 -7.99
CA MET A 53 -11.94 -22.92 -8.08
C MET A 53 -11.10 -22.73 -6.82
N VAL A 54 -11.65 -23.01 -5.64
CA VAL A 54 -10.89 -22.99 -4.37
C VAL A 54 -9.71 -23.95 -4.43
N LYS A 55 -9.93 -25.18 -4.91
CA LYS A 55 -8.88 -26.19 -5.10
C LYS A 55 -7.75 -25.71 -6.02
N ARG A 56 -8.10 -25.04 -7.13
CA ARG A 56 -7.09 -24.46 -8.04
C ARG A 56 -6.32 -23.31 -7.37
N LEU A 57 -7.01 -22.44 -6.66
CA LEU A 57 -6.35 -21.35 -5.91
C LEU A 57 -5.39 -21.89 -4.85
N ASP A 58 -5.72 -23.01 -4.20
CA ASP A 58 -4.84 -23.67 -3.23
C ASP A 58 -3.59 -24.27 -3.84
N GLN A 59 -3.72 -24.90 -5.01
CA GLN A 59 -2.57 -25.42 -5.74
C GLN A 59 -1.60 -24.29 -6.10
N GLU A 60 -2.11 -23.15 -6.56
CA GLU A 60 -1.28 -21.99 -6.91
C GLU A 60 -0.67 -21.32 -5.68
N ALA A 61 -1.43 -21.21 -4.59
CA ALA A 61 -0.93 -20.72 -3.30
C ALA A 61 0.26 -21.57 -2.81
N LYS A 62 0.16 -22.90 -2.92
CA LYS A 62 1.23 -23.83 -2.56
C LYS A 62 2.45 -23.68 -3.46
N LYS A 63 2.28 -23.57 -4.78
CA LYS A 63 3.39 -23.38 -5.73
C LYS A 63 4.19 -22.10 -5.45
N LEU A 64 3.49 -21.03 -5.10
CA LEU A 64 4.08 -19.71 -4.84
C LEU A 64 4.51 -19.52 -3.38
N ASN A 65 4.18 -20.47 -2.50
CA ASN A 65 4.37 -20.40 -1.05
C ASN A 65 3.77 -19.11 -0.42
N ILE A 66 2.54 -18.78 -0.80
CA ILE A 66 1.79 -17.63 -0.29
C ILE A 66 0.36 -18.04 0.10
N SER A 67 -0.37 -17.15 0.76
CA SER A 67 -1.77 -17.41 1.11
C SER A 67 -2.69 -17.38 -0.12
N ARG A 68 -3.80 -18.12 -0.07
CA ARG A 68 -4.87 -18.06 -1.08
C ARG A 68 -5.34 -16.63 -1.35
N GLN A 69 -5.46 -15.83 -0.29
CA GLN A 69 -5.85 -14.42 -0.41
C GLN A 69 -4.83 -13.59 -1.19
N ALA A 70 -3.53 -13.86 -1.04
CA ALA A 70 -2.49 -13.18 -1.79
C ALA A 70 -2.57 -13.52 -3.29
N VAL A 71 -2.83 -14.79 -3.63
CA VAL A 71 -3.08 -15.21 -5.03
C VAL A 71 -4.25 -14.44 -5.62
N VAL A 72 -5.38 -14.40 -4.91
CA VAL A 72 -6.60 -13.67 -5.36
C VAL A 72 -6.29 -12.19 -5.59
N LYS A 73 -5.63 -11.53 -4.63
CA LYS A 73 -5.26 -10.10 -4.75
C LYS A 73 -4.33 -9.86 -5.95
N MET A 74 -3.32 -10.70 -6.13
CA MET A 74 -2.35 -10.58 -7.22
C MET A 74 -3.03 -10.70 -8.59
N TRP A 75 -3.87 -11.72 -8.78
CA TRP A 75 -4.55 -11.95 -10.06
C TRP A 75 -5.60 -10.88 -10.36
N VAL A 76 -6.36 -10.44 -9.37
CA VAL A 76 -7.30 -9.31 -9.53
C VAL A 76 -6.53 -8.05 -9.93
N ASN A 77 -5.40 -7.76 -9.28
CA ASN A 77 -4.55 -6.63 -9.64
C ASN A 77 -4.03 -6.75 -11.07
N ASP A 78 -3.44 -7.88 -11.47
CA ASP A 78 -2.95 -8.10 -12.84
C ASP A 78 -4.04 -7.87 -13.89
N ARG A 79 -5.25 -8.39 -13.67
CA ARG A 79 -6.37 -8.21 -14.59
C ARG A 79 -6.89 -6.77 -14.65
N LEU A 80 -6.89 -6.04 -13.53
CA LEU A 80 -7.30 -4.64 -13.48
C LEU A 80 -6.23 -3.72 -14.09
N SER A 81 -4.95 -3.98 -13.83
CA SER A 81 -3.84 -3.18 -14.38
C SER A 81 -3.73 -3.33 -15.90
N ARG A 82 -3.97 -4.52 -16.47
CA ARG A 82 -3.98 -4.71 -17.93
C ARG A 82 -5.08 -3.95 -18.66
N LYS A 83 -6.21 -3.66 -18.00
CA LYS A 83 -7.31 -2.86 -18.57
C LYS A 83 -7.10 -1.36 -18.44
N ALA A 84 -6.18 -0.93 -17.58
CA ALA A 84 -5.86 0.48 -17.34
C ALA A 84 -4.75 1.00 -18.28
N ALA A 85 -4.31 0.18 -19.24
CA ALA A 85 -3.36 0.52 -20.30
C ALA A 85 -4.08 0.83 -21.61
#